data_AF-A0A1H5LEK1-F1
#
_entry.id   AF-A0A1H5LEK1-F1
#
_cell.length_a   1.000
_cell.length_b   1.000
_cell.length_c   1.000
_cell.angle_alpha   90.00
_cell.angle_beta   90.00
_cell.angle_gamma   90.00
#
_symmetry.space_group_name_H-M   'P 1'
#
loop_
_entity.id
_entity.type
_entity.pdbx_description
1 polymer ?
#
loop_
_entity_poly.entity_id
_entity_poly.type
_entity_poly.pdbx_seq_one_letter_code
_entity_poly.pdbx_strand_id
1 'polypeptide(L)'
;MKTGPTFGDAEKILQAPAPEIHCSECNTAEYLTMESIQALSSKRDGWMAVDYSCGKCESYYAHDVSVEAVMAFTGVHLPGVGASG
;
A
#
# COMPACT_ATOMS: atom_id res chain seq x y z
N MET A 1 27.81 20.66 -19.57
CA MET A 1 27.18 19.46 -20.18
C MET A 1 26.64 18.63 -19.04
N LYS A 2 25.32 18.65 -18.79
CA LYS A 2 24.72 17.89 -17.68
C LYS A 2 24.46 16.48 -18.17
N THR A 3 25.27 15.53 -17.70
CA THR A 3 25.11 14.09 -17.87
C THR A 3 23.71 13.71 -17.39
N GLY A 4 22.91 13.11 -18.27
CA GLY A 4 21.61 12.55 -17.92
C GLY A 4 21.76 11.37 -16.95
N PRO A 5 20.69 10.99 -16.24
CA PRO A 5 20.74 9.89 -15.28
C PRO A 5 21.09 8.58 -16.01
N THR A 6 22.07 7.87 -15.44
CA THR A 6 22.55 6.56 -15.89
C THR A 6 21.49 5.49 -15.68
N PHE A 7 21.38 4.54 -16.62
CA PHE A 7 20.43 3.41 -16.62
C PHE A 7 20.49 2.49 -15.37
N GLY A 8 21.42 2.71 -14.43
CA GLY A 8 21.52 1.98 -13.16
C GLY A 8 20.51 2.42 -12.08
N ASP A 9 19.82 3.55 -12.26
CA ASP A 9 18.79 4.02 -11.31
C ASP A 9 17.39 3.42 -11.60
N ALA A 10 17.18 2.82 -12.78
CA ALA A 10 15.88 2.29 -13.19
C ALA A 10 15.48 1.03 -12.39
N GLU A 11 16.43 0.19 -12.01
CA GLU A 11 16.17 -1.05 -11.25
C GLU A 11 15.74 -0.76 -9.81
N LYS A 12 16.26 0.31 -9.21
CA LYS A 12 15.87 0.74 -7.85
C LYS A 12 14.46 1.34 -7.78
N ILE A 13 13.93 1.85 -8.90
CA ILE A 13 12.56 2.37 -8.99
C ILE A 13 11.54 1.21 -9.07
N LEU A 14 11.95 0.04 -9.56
CA LEU A 14 11.07 -1.13 -9.74
C LEU A 14 10.89 -1.96 -8.45
N GLN A 15 11.59 -1.62 -7.37
CA GLN A 15 11.49 -2.25 -6.05
C GLN A 15 11.10 -1.23 -4.98
N ALA A 16 10.36 -0.18 -5.33
CA ALA A 16 9.71 0.62 -4.30
C ALA A 16 8.87 -0.34 -3.45
N PRO A 17 9.08 -0.39 -2.12
CA PRO A 17 8.24 -1.20 -1.26
C PRO A 17 6.79 -0.79 -1.51
N ALA A 18 5.90 -1.79 -1.56
CA ALA A 18 4.48 -1.52 -1.74
C ALA A 18 4.05 -0.46 -0.70
N PRO A 19 3.31 0.58 -1.10
CA PRO A 19 2.95 1.66 -0.20
C PRO A 19 2.21 1.10 1.03
N GLU A 20 2.71 1.45 2.21
CA GLU A 20 2.17 1.01 3.50
C GLU A 20 0.99 1.88 3.93
N ILE A 21 -0.01 1.27 4.57
CA ILE A 21 -1.16 1.98 5.15
C ILE A 21 -0.71 2.62 6.47
N HIS A 22 -0.42 3.92 6.42
CA HIS A 22 -0.03 4.73 7.58
C HIS A 22 -0.51 6.17 7.42
N CYS A 23 -0.66 6.89 8.52
CA CYS A 23 -0.85 8.34 8.50
C CYS A 23 0.52 9.01 8.44
N SER A 24 0.82 9.76 7.39
CA SER A 24 2.11 10.47 7.27
C SER A 24 2.25 11.63 8.26
N GLU A 25 1.15 12.23 8.72
CA GLU A 25 1.16 13.32 9.71
C GLU A 25 1.42 12.80 11.13
N CYS A 26 0.79 11.68 11.49
CA CYS A 26 0.93 11.09 12.83
C CYS A 26 2.04 10.03 12.91
N ASN A 27 2.58 9.61 11.76
CA ASN A 27 3.54 8.52 11.60
C ASN A 27 3.12 7.22 12.31
N THR A 28 1.84 6.88 12.23
CA THR A 28 1.24 5.69 12.85
C THR A 28 0.00 5.23 12.08
N ALA A 29 -0.37 3.96 12.26
CA ALA A 29 -1.62 3.38 11.77
C ALA A 29 -2.71 3.30 12.86
N GLU A 30 -2.40 3.61 14.11
CA GLU A 30 -3.29 3.41 15.28
C GLU A 30 -4.61 4.18 15.21
N TYR A 31 -4.60 5.35 14.57
CA TYR A 31 -5.77 6.24 14.48
C TYR A 31 -6.48 6.13 13.13
N LEU A 32 -6.10 5.16 12.31
CA LEU A 32 -6.66 5.01 10.97
C LEU A 32 -7.98 4.24 11.00
N THR A 33 -8.95 4.74 10.24
CA THR A 33 -10.20 4.06 9.94
C THR A 33 -10.24 3.80 8.44
N MET A 34 -10.44 2.54 8.07
CA MET A 34 -10.61 2.15 6.67
C MET A 34 -12.01 2.53 6.20
N GLU A 35 -12.08 3.38 5.17
CA GLU A 35 -13.33 3.86 4.59
C GLU A 35 -13.77 2.98 3.41
N SER A 36 -12.83 2.54 2.58
CA SER A 36 -13.12 1.74 1.39
C SER A 36 -11.95 0.85 0.99
N ILE A 37 -12.27 -0.36 0.50
CA ILE A 37 -11.32 -1.28 -0.14
C ILE A 37 -11.97 -1.76 -1.43
N GLN A 38 -11.33 -1.51 -2.57
CA GLN A 38 -11.87 -1.83 -3.90
C GLN A 38 -10.85 -2.65 -4.70
N ALA A 39 -11.33 -3.71 -5.34
CA ALA A 39 -10.52 -4.45 -6.30
C ALA A 39 -10.26 -3.58 -7.53
N LEU A 40 -9.01 -3.56 -8.00
CA LEU A 40 -8.65 -2.86 -9.23
C LEU A 40 -9.12 -3.69 -10.43
N SER A 41 -9.87 -3.07 -11.34
CA SER A 41 -10.40 -3.71 -12.56
C SER A 41 -9.34 -3.98 -13.63
N SER A 42 -8.13 -3.40 -13.47
CA SER A 42 -7.00 -3.56 -14.38
C SER A 42 -6.03 -4.62 -13.86
N LYS A 43 -5.26 -5.25 -14.76
CA LYS A 43 -4.34 -6.40 -14.59
C LYS A 43 -3.21 -6.25 -13.53
N ARG A 44 -3.42 -5.57 -12.41
CA ARG A 44 -2.55 -5.58 -11.25
C ARG A 44 -3.10 -6.57 -10.24
N ASP A 45 -2.94 -7.85 -10.56
CA ASP A 45 -3.22 -8.93 -9.62
C ASP A 45 -2.45 -8.68 -8.32
N GLY A 46 -3.11 -8.88 -7.18
CA GLY A 46 -2.52 -8.63 -5.87
C GLY A 46 -2.51 -7.17 -5.41
N TRP A 47 -3.18 -6.25 -6.12
CA TRP A 47 -3.35 -4.85 -5.71
C TRP A 47 -4.82 -4.46 -5.51
N MET A 48 -5.06 -3.53 -4.59
CA MET A 48 -6.37 -2.97 -4.25
C MET A 48 -6.26 -1.46 -4.12
N ALA A 49 -7.31 -0.72 -4.49
CA ALA A 49 -7.45 0.68 -4.12
C ALA A 49 -8.02 0.75 -2.70
N VAL A 50 -7.41 1.57 -1.84
CA VAL A 50 -7.87 1.78 -0.47
C VAL A 50 -8.04 3.27 -0.18
N ASP A 51 -9.05 3.54 0.63
CA ASP A 51 -9.38 4.84 1.17
C ASP A 51 -9.42 4.75 2.70
N TYR A 52 -8.71 5.63 3.39
CA TYR A 52 -8.70 5.66 4.85
C TYR A 52 -8.54 7.07 5.42
N SER A 53 -9.09 7.26 6.62
CA SER A 53 -9.05 8.53 7.35
C SER A 53 -8.29 8.38 8.66
N CYS A 54 -7.65 9.45 9.13
CA CYS A 54 -7.01 9.50 10.44
C CYS A 54 -7.90 10.26 11.44
N GLY A 55 -8.41 9.59 12.47
CA GLY A 55 -9.25 10.22 13.49
C GLY A 55 -8.53 11.22 14.40
N LYS A 56 -7.19 11.32 14.33
CA LYS A 56 -6.39 12.24 15.14
C LYS A 56 -6.09 13.57 14.44
N CYS A 57 -5.66 13.52 13.18
CA CYS A 57 -5.30 14.71 12.40
C CYS A 57 -6.29 15.02 11.27
N GLU A 58 -7.38 14.27 11.18
CA GLU A 58 -8.48 14.45 10.22
C GLU A 58 -8.05 14.38 8.75
N SER A 59 -6.87 13.82 8.49
CA SER A 59 -6.34 13.63 7.13
C SER A 59 -6.98 12.43 6.45
N TYR A 60 -7.16 12.54 5.14
CA TYR A 60 -7.71 11.49 4.28
C TYR A 60 -6.67 11.06 3.25
N TYR A 61 -6.59 9.75 3.01
CA TYR A 61 -5.63 9.15 2.08
C TYR A 61 -6.35 8.18 1.16
N ALA A 62 -5.98 8.21 -0.13
CA ALA A 62 -6.47 7.30 -1.15
C ALA A 62 -5.31 6.88 -2.05
N HIS A 63 -5.03 5.59 -2.13
CA HIS A 63 -3.97 5.06 -3.01
C HIS A 63 -4.12 3.56 -3.25
N ASP A 64 -3.38 3.04 -4.22
CA ASP A 64 -3.31 1.61 -4.48
C ASP A 64 -2.27 0.96 -3.57
N VAL A 65 -2.63 -0.14 -2.93
CA VAL A 65 -1.77 -0.95 -2.05
C VAL A 65 -1.81 -2.41 -2.45
N SER A 66 -0.83 -3.21 -1.99
CA SER A 66 -0.90 -4.66 -2.15
C SER A 66 -1.96 -5.27 -1.22
N VAL A 67 -2.52 -6.42 -1.61
CA VAL A 67 -3.42 -7.21 -0.75
C VAL A 67 -2.72 -7.57 0.57
N GLU A 68 -1.42 -7.82 0.53
CA GLU A 68 -0.58 -8.10 1.70
C GLU A 68 -0.55 -6.94 2.69
N ALA A 69 -0.44 -5.69 2.21
CA ALA A 69 -0.50 -4.51 3.06
C ALA A 69 -1.87 -4.35 3.73
N VAL A 70 -2.96 -4.63 3.01
CA VAL A 70 -4.32 -4.63 3.58
C VAL A 70 -4.47 -5.72 4.66
N MET A 71 -3.94 -6.92 4.42
CA MET A 71 -3.96 -8.01 5.41
C MET A 71 -3.15 -7.64 6.66
N ALA A 72 -1.97 -7.06 6.49
CA ALA A 72 -1.14 -6.59 7.61
C ALA A 72 -1.85 -5.51 8.42
N PHE A 73 -2.52 -4.56 7.77
CA PHE A 73 -3.28 -3.49 8.43
C PHE A 73 -4.51 -4.01 9.19
N THR A 74 -5.29 -4.89 8.56
CA THR A 74 -6.54 -5.41 9.15
C THR A 74 -6.31 -6.51 10.20
N GLY A 75 -5.09 -7.05 10.28
CA GLY A 75 -4.78 -8.23 11.10
C GLY A 75 -5.46 -9.50 10.59
N VAL A 76 -6.03 -9.47 9.39
CA VAL A 76 -6.66 -10.64 8.77
C VAL A 76 -5.58 -11.52 8.17
N HIS A 77 -5.34 -12.67 8.79
CA HIS A 77 -4.62 -13.76 8.16
C HIS A 77 -5.62 -14.52 7.29
N LEU A 78 -5.50 -14.47 5.96
CA LEU A 78 -6.35 -15.29 5.09
C LEU A 78 -5.90 -16.76 5.18
N PRO A 79 -6.70 -17.67 5.78
CA PRO A 79 -6.39 -19.10 5.69
C PRO A 79 -6.73 -19.56 4.27
N GLY A 80 -5.75 -19.59 3.37
CA GLY A 80 -5.99 -20.11 2.01
C GLY A 80 -4.97 -19.77 0.94
N VAL A 81 -4.04 -18.83 1.17
CA VAL A 81 -2.96 -18.56 0.22
C VAL A 81 -1.73 -19.43 0.55
N GLY A 82 -1.77 -20.68 0.08
CA GLY A 82 -0.56 -21.47 -0.21
C GLY A 82 0.24 -22.03 0.97
N ALA A 83 -0.35 -22.93 1.75
CA ALA A 83 0.43 -23.99 2.38
C ALA A 83 0.25 -25.28 1.54
N SER A 84 1.05 -25.41 0.47
CA SER A 84 1.20 -26.68 -0.22
C SER A 84 2.00 -27.61 0.71
N GLY A 85 1.32 -28.58 1.31
CA GLY A 85 1.95 -29.76 1.89
C GLY A 85 2.38 -30.75 0.82
#